data_AF-A0A7K2YC71-F1
#
_entry.id   AF-A0A7K2YC71-F1
#
_cell.length_a   1.000
_cell.length_b   1.000
_cell.length_c   1.000
_cell.angle_alpha   90.00
_cell.angle_beta   90.00
_cell.angle_gamma   90.00
#
_symmetry.space_group_name_H-M   'P 1'
#
loop_
_entity.id
_entity.type
_entity.pdbx_description
1 polymer ?
#
loop_
_entity_poly.entity_id
_entity_poly.type
_entity_poly.pdbx_seq_one_letter_code
_entity_poly.pdbx_strand_id
1 'polypeptide(L)'
;MRMRRPGRPEDLPDAGVLWARWAALAVATWDAEEEQERFRHGYWLGDGDHDLRYDDGACSRWVLTRAAGDRAVLFGQDDAGEVGRYRPPIDVLAGSPEWVRSEGLHDLLARGRVECVYWFEDGTWHRAPYPDDLRDDGLDCGIGHLASRDRAVEAICALFEFDDDCEGVVEACERFFAHAERGTVTGEVVRAFADEVFRIRTAYELLWPKVPIARSETDLAAMTALVRWR
;
A
#
# COMPACT_ATOMS: atom_id res chain seq x y z
N MET A 1 -5.16 -12.64 -9.72
CA MET A 1 -5.49 -13.74 -8.77
C MET A 1 -6.16 -13.13 -7.55
N ARG A 2 -7.20 -13.74 -6.98
CA ARG A 2 -7.90 -13.22 -5.80
C ARG A 2 -7.21 -13.72 -4.54
N MET A 3 -6.94 -12.82 -3.59
CA MET A 3 -6.35 -13.16 -2.30
C MET A 3 -7.30 -14.07 -1.50
N ARG A 4 -6.74 -15.00 -0.72
CA ARG A 4 -7.54 -15.92 0.10
C ARG A 4 -8.05 -15.18 1.34
N ARG A 5 -9.12 -15.71 1.93
CA ARG A 5 -9.71 -15.22 3.18
C ARG A 5 -9.85 -16.40 4.15
N PRO A 6 -9.14 -16.38 5.30
CA PRO A 6 -8.11 -15.41 5.66
C PRO A 6 -6.90 -15.48 4.71
N GLY A 7 -6.15 -14.39 4.62
CA GLY A 7 -4.96 -14.28 3.79
C GLY A 7 -3.94 -15.38 4.07
N ARG A 8 -3.14 -15.71 3.05
CA ARG A 8 -1.97 -16.58 3.20
C ARG A 8 -0.71 -15.86 2.77
N PRO A 9 0.45 -16.23 3.31
CA PRO A 9 1.72 -15.61 2.92
C PRO A 9 1.98 -15.60 1.41
N GLU A 10 1.59 -16.67 0.69
CA GLU A 10 1.80 -16.76 -0.75
C GLU A 10 0.84 -15.90 -1.58
N ASP A 11 -0.14 -15.24 -0.95
CA ASP A 11 -1.01 -14.27 -1.63
C ASP A 11 -0.35 -12.90 -1.78
N LEU A 12 0.72 -12.63 -1.02
CA LEU A 12 1.49 -11.40 -1.10
C LEU A 12 2.65 -11.55 -2.08
N PRO A 13 2.95 -10.52 -2.90
CA PRO A 13 4.17 -10.50 -3.71
C PRO A 13 5.38 -10.32 -2.80
N ASP A 14 6.60 -10.47 -3.33
CA ASP A 14 7.84 -10.11 -2.63
C ASP A 14 7.74 -8.72 -1.97
N ALA A 15 8.36 -8.54 -0.79
CA ALA A 15 8.23 -7.30 -0.03
C ALA A 15 8.70 -6.06 -0.80
N GLY A 16 9.75 -6.18 -1.61
CA GLY A 16 10.21 -5.09 -2.48
C GLY A 16 9.20 -4.74 -3.57
N VAL A 17 8.51 -5.74 -4.12
CA VAL A 17 7.43 -5.55 -5.09
C VAL A 17 6.20 -4.92 -4.43
N LEU A 18 5.81 -5.38 -3.24
CA LEU A 18 4.70 -4.80 -2.48
C LEU A 18 4.96 -3.32 -2.18
N TRP A 19 6.16 -3.01 -1.68
CA TRP A 19 6.58 -1.65 -1.43
C TRP A 19 6.57 -0.80 -2.69
N ALA A 20 7.14 -1.30 -3.79
CA ALA A 20 7.20 -0.56 -5.04
C ALA A 20 5.80 -0.15 -5.54
N ARG A 21 4.83 -1.07 -5.46
CA ARG A 21 3.44 -0.78 -5.84
C ARG A 21 2.77 0.21 -4.88
N TRP A 22 2.96 0.04 -3.57
CA TRP A 22 2.38 0.94 -2.59
C TRP A 22 2.98 2.35 -2.70
N ALA A 23 4.30 2.46 -2.85
CA ALA A 23 4.97 3.72 -3.12
C ALA A 23 4.48 4.36 -4.42
N ALA A 24 4.22 3.58 -5.47
CA ALA A 24 3.62 4.09 -6.70
C ALA A 24 2.21 4.68 -6.47
N LEU A 25 1.36 4.06 -5.64
CA LEU A 25 0.08 4.67 -5.25
C LEU A 25 0.30 5.97 -4.46
N ALA A 26 1.19 5.98 -3.47
CA ALA A 26 1.51 7.19 -2.71
C ALA A 26 2.01 8.33 -3.60
N VAL A 27 2.85 8.01 -4.60
CA VAL A 27 3.28 8.97 -5.62
C VAL A 27 2.08 9.45 -6.44
N ALA A 28 1.25 8.54 -6.94
CA ALA A 28 0.11 8.91 -7.78
C ALA A 28 -0.93 9.77 -7.05
N THR A 29 -1.07 9.60 -5.73
CA THR A 29 -2.03 10.34 -4.90
C THR A 29 -1.38 11.48 -4.10
N TRP A 30 -0.12 11.82 -4.36
CA TRP A 30 0.63 12.79 -3.55
C TRP A 30 0.01 14.19 -3.57
N ASP A 31 -0.34 14.73 -2.39
CA ASP A 31 -0.75 16.13 -2.18
C ASP A 31 0.20 16.85 -1.22
N ALA A 32 0.83 17.95 -1.67
CA ALA A 32 1.68 18.76 -0.81
C ALA A 32 0.91 19.46 0.35
N GLU A 33 -0.39 19.70 0.20
CA GLU A 33 -1.25 20.24 1.26
C GLU A 33 -1.59 19.15 2.29
N GLU A 34 -1.99 17.94 1.85
CA GLU A 34 -2.30 16.83 2.78
C GLU A 34 -1.07 16.34 3.54
N GLU A 35 0.12 16.43 2.95
CA GLU A 35 1.38 16.09 3.63
C GLU A 35 1.68 16.99 4.85
N GLN A 36 1.07 18.17 4.91
CA GLN A 36 1.17 19.08 6.06
C GLN A 36 0.12 18.80 7.13
N GLU A 37 -0.89 17.97 6.82
CA GLU A 37 -1.98 17.68 7.73
C GLU A 37 -1.57 16.71 8.84
N ARG A 38 -2.10 16.97 10.04
CA ARG A 38 -1.89 16.11 11.21
C ARG A 38 -2.65 14.79 11.09
N PHE A 39 -3.83 14.82 10.46
CA PHE A 39 -4.67 13.64 10.22
C PHE A 39 -4.74 13.42 8.72
N ARG A 40 -4.37 12.21 8.29
CA ARG A 40 -4.14 11.87 6.89
C ARG A 40 -4.98 10.68 6.50
N HIS A 41 -5.43 10.68 5.26
CA HIS A 41 -6.07 9.54 4.59
C HIS A 41 -5.36 9.33 3.25
N GLY A 42 -5.56 8.17 2.61
CA GLY A 42 -4.85 7.79 1.40
C GLY A 42 -3.52 7.09 1.69
N TYR A 43 -2.54 7.26 0.80
CA TYR A 43 -1.26 6.55 0.84
C TYR A 43 -0.12 7.54 1.05
N TRP A 44 0.75 7.30 2.03
CA TRP A 44 1.89 8.19 2.31
C TRP A 44 3.08 7.46 2.91
N LEU A 45 4.24 8.14 2.94
CA LEU A 45 5.44 7.67 3.63
C LEU A 45 5.41 8.18 5.08
N GLY A 46 5.61 7.27 6.03
CA GLY A 46 5.71 7.61 7.44
C GLY A 46 7.00 8.35 7.78
N ASP A 47 7.04 8.89 9.00
CA ASP A 47 8.22 9.59 9.51
C ASP A 47 9.44 8.65 9.53
N GLY A 48 10.52 9.04 8.84
CA GLY A 48 11.80 8.31 8.85
C GLY A 48 12.06 7.40 7.64
N ASP A 49 11.36 7.58 6.53
CA ASP A 49 11.59 6.89 5.24
C ASP A 49 11.46 5.37 5.26
N HIS A 50 11.11 4.72 6.37
CA HIS A 50 11.07 3.26 6.49
C HIS A 50 9.67 2.67 6.50
N ASP A 51 8.63 3.50 6.60
CA ASP A 51 7.23 3.09 6.68
C ASP A 51 6.44 3.59 5.48
N LEU A 52 5.64 2.73 4.85
CA LEU A 52 4.50 3.14 4.03
C LEU A 52 3.22 2.97 4.83
N ARG A 53 2.30 3.93 4.71
CA ARG A 53 1.05 3.97 5.46
C ARG A 53 -0.14 4.13 4.53
N TYR A 54 -1.26 3.58 4.98
CA TYR A 54 -2.54 3.63 4.30
C TYR A 54 -3.66 3.78 5.35
N ASP A 55 -4.58 4.70 5.09
CA ASP A 55 -5.80 4.91 5.87
C ASP A 55 -6.92 5.31 4.91
N ASP A 56 -8.00 4.53 4.86
CA ASP A 56 -9.13 4.79 3.94
C ASP A 56 -10.12 5.84 4.46
N GLY A 57 -9.84 6.44 5.62
CA GLY A 57 -10.74 7.37 6.33
C GLY A 57 -11.90 6.70 7.04
N ALA A 58 -11.95 5.37 7.04
CA ALA A 58 -13.01 4.58 7.63
C ALA A 58 -12.42 3.43 8.46
N CYS A 59 -12.43 2.23 7.91
CA CYS A 59 -12.18 0.99 8.64
C CYS A 59 -10.81 0.36 8.34
N SER A 60 -10.13 0.78 7.28
CA SER A 60 -8.88 0.16 6.83
C SER A 60 -7.68 1.01 7.20
N ARG A 61 -6.75 0.44 7.98
CA ARG A 61 -5.49 1.09 8.35
C ARG A 61 -4.35 0.09 8.29
N TRP A 62 -3.33 0.42 7.49
CA TRP A 62 -2.21 -0.49 7.23
C TRP A 62 -0.87 0.25 7.21
N VAL A 63 0.17 -0.47 7.62
CA VAL A 63 1.54 -0.03 7.61
C VAL A 63 2.43 -1.14 7.06
N LEU A 64 3.33 -0.79 6.15
CA LEU A 64 4.43 -1.63 5.72
C LEU A 64 5.74 -0.99 6.16
N THR A 65 6.44 -1.61 7.10
CA THR A 65 7.70 -1.14 7.67
C THR A 65 8.87 -1.97 7.13
N ARG A 66 9.91 -1.30 6.65
CA ARG A 66 11.20 -1.92 6.32
C ARG A 66 12.04 -2.13 7.57
N ALA A 67 12.73 -3.26 7.62
CA ALA A 67 13.74 -3.58 8.62
C ALA A 67 15.09 -3.83 7.93
N ALA A 68 16.14 -4.09 8.73
CA ALA A 68 17.48 -4.29 8.20
C ALA A 68 17.56 -5.50 7.25
N GLY A 69 18.29 -5.33 6.14
CA GLY A 69 18.36 -6.32 5.05
C GLY A 69 17.08 -6.33 4.22
N ASP A 70 16.74 -7.48 3.65
CA ASP A 70 15.50 -7.67 2.87
C ASP A 70 14.31 -8.01 3.77
N ARG A 71 14.21 -7.38 4.95
CA ARG A 71 13.16 -7.68 5.94
C ARG A 71 12.07 -6.62 5.92
N ALA A 72 10.83 -7.05 6.13
CA ALA A 72 9.70 -6.14 6.26
C ALA A 72 8.63 -6.68 7.21
N VAL A 73 7.81 -5.78 7.77
CA VAL A 73 6.60 -6.13 8.52
C VAL A 73 5.42 -5.39 7.91
N LEU A 74 4.38 -6.13 7.55
CA LEU A 74 3.10 -5.59 7.14
C LEU A 74 2.12 -5.81 8.28
N PHE A 75 1.47 -4.75 8.75
CA PHE A 75 0.49 -4.87 9.81
C PHE A 75 -0.62 -3.85 9.68
N GLY A 76 -1.80 -4.20 10.20
CA GLY A 76 -2.96 -3.33 10.09
C GLY A 76 -4.25 -3.98 10.56
N GLN A 77 -5.35 -3.39 10.13
CA GLN A 77 -6.70 -3.81 10.44
C GLN A 77 -7.67 -3.38 9.34
N ASP A 78 -8.79 -4.09 9.26
CA ASP A 78 -9.94 -3.83 8.40
C ASP A 78 -11.20 -4.40 9.09
N ASP A 79 -12.33 -3.70 9.03
CA ASP A 79 -13.58 -4.13 9.71
C ASP A 79 -14.14 -5.47 9.21
N ALA A 80 -13.80 -5.88 7.97
CA ALA A 80 -14.12 -7.20 7.45
C ALA A 80 -13.39 -8.31 8.23
N GLY A 81 -12.20 -8.00 8.76
CA GLY A 81 -11.39 -8.92 9.57
C GLY A 81 -12.11 -9.40 10.83
N GLU A 82 -11.90 -10.67 11.16
CA GLU A 82 -12.48 -11.30 12.35
C GLU A 82 -11.50 -11.40 13.51
N VAL A 83 -10.22 -11.06 13.32
CA VAL A 83 -9.15 -11.37 14.27
C VAL A 83 -9.34 -10.68 15.63
N GLY A 84 -9.61 -9.36 15.69
CA GLY A 84 -9.81 -8.67 16.97
C GLY A 84 -11.05 -9.12 17.75
N ARG A 85 -12.07 -9.62 17.03
CA ARG A 85 -13.32 -10.14 17.60
C ARG A 85 -13.29 -11.64 17.88
N TYR A 86 -12.28 -12.38 17.40
CA TYR A 86 -12.19 -13.83 17.54
C TYR A 86 -11.99 -14.25 19.01
N ARG A 87 -12.59 -15.40 19.41
CA ARG A 87 -12.52 -15.93 20.77
C ARG A 87 -12.22 -17.45 20.73
N PRO A 88 -11.19 -17.94 21.45
CA PRO A 88 -10.23 -17.21 22.29
C PRO A 88 -9.33 -16.25 21.48
N PRO A 89 -8.77 -15.18 22.08
CA PRO A 89 -7.95 -14.21 21.34
C PRO A 89 -6.79 -14.86 20.58
N ILE A 90 -6.56 -14.43 19.34
CA ILE A 90 -5.46 -14.91 18.50
C ILE A 90 -4.20 -14.11 18.83
N ASP A 91 -3.10 -14.81 19.13
CA ASP A 91 -1.77 -14.18 19.20
C ASP A 91 -1.20 -14.02 17.79
N VAL A 92 -1.37 -12.82 17.21
CA VAL A 92 -0.90 -12.47 15.86
C VAL A 92 0.63 -12.40 15.74
N LEU A 93 1.36 -12.49 16.86
CA LEU A 93 2.82 -12.58 16.89
C LEU A 93 3.32 -13.99 17.24
N ALA A 94 2.44 -14.98 17.34
CA ALA A 94 2.84 -16.35 17.62
C ALA A 94 3.83 -16.85 16.56
N GLY A 95 5.01 -17.30 17.00
CA GLY A 95 6.07 -17.79 16.11
C GLY A 95 6.88 -16.71 15.39
N SER A 96 6.58 -15.42 15.59
CA SER A 96 7.38 -14.36 14.96
C SER A 96 8.83 -14.35 15.49
N PRO A 97 9.80 -13.86 14.72
CA PRO A 97 11.14 -13.53 15.21
C PRO A 97 11.14 -12.40 16.24
N GLU A 98 12.22 -12.27 17.02
CA GLU A 98 12.39 -11.19 18.00
C GLU A 98 12.42 -9.79 17.34
N TRP A 99 13.02 -9.68 16.16
CA TRP A 99 13.12 -8.40 15.45
C TRP A 99 11.74 -7.84 15.04
N VAL A 100 10.75 -8.71 14.80
CA VAL A 100 9.35 -8.31 14.54
C VAL A 100 8.71 -7.74 15.81
N ARG A 101 9.10 -8.23 16.99
CA ARG A 101 8.53 -7.83 18.29
C ARG A 101 9.15 -6.55 18.88
N SER A 102 9.81 -5.73 18.08
CA SER A 102 10.39 -4.46 18.55
C SER A 102 9.32 -3.49 19.08
N GLU A 103 9.74 -2.54 19.93
CA GLU A 103 8.84 -1.74 20.80
C GLU A 103 7.70 -1.02 20.06
N GLY A 104 7.89 -0.59 18.81
CA GLY A 104 6.88 0.15 18.04
C GLY A 104 5.63 -0.68 17.68
N LEU A 105 5.79 -1.96 17.34
CA LEU A 105 4.66 -2.83 16.99
C LEU A 105 3.87 -3.26 18.22
N HIS A 106 4.57 -3.49 19.34
CA HIS A 106 3.93 -3.90 20.60
C HIS A 106 2.98 -2.82 21.14
N ASP A 107 3.38 -1.54 21.06
CA ASP A 107 2.53 -0.41 21.45
C ASP A 107 1.27 -0.27 20.57
N LEU A 108 1.37 -0.58 19.28
CA LEU A 108 0.24 -0.54 18.36
C LEU A 108 -0.73 -1.71 18.58
N LEU A 109 -0.20 -2.90 18.83
CA LEU A 109 -0.98 -4.08 19.22
C LEU A 109 -1.69 -3.88 20.57
N ALA A 110 -0.99 -3.33 21.57
CA ALA A 110 -1.54 -3.08 22.91
C ALA A 110 -2.72 -2.08 22.90
N ARG A 111 -2.77 -1.19 21.89
CA ARG A 111 -3.87 -0.24 21.70
C ARG A 111 -5.05 -0.82 20.92
N GLY A 112 -5.00 -2.10 20.54
CA GLY A 112 -6.03 -2.76 19.74
C GLY A 112 -6.19 -2.15 18.35
N ARG A 113 -5.09 -1.67 17.75
CA ARG A 113 -5.10 -0.99 16.44
C ARG A 113 -4.47 -1.83 15.33
N VAL A 114 -4.12 -3.07 15.65
CA VAL A 114 -3.47 -4.03 14.76
C VAL A 114 -4.11 -5.39 15.03
N GLU A 115 -4.71 -5.95 14.00
CA GLU A 115 -5.39 -7.24 14.04
C GLU A 115 -4.81 -8.23 13.04
N CYS A 116 -3.91 -7.76 12.16
CA CYS A 116 -3.31 -8.56 11.12
C CYS A 116 -1.81 -8.23 11.04
N VAL A 117 -0.96 -9.26 11.05
CA VAL A 117 0.51 -9.11 11.02
C VAL A 117 1.13 -10.17 10.12
N TYR A 118 1.92 -9.72 9.16
CA TYR A 118 2.78 -10.52 8.30
C TYR A 118 4.21 -10.01 8.40
N TRP A 119 5.20 -10.90 8.39
CA TRP A 119 6.61 -10.52 8.33
C TRP A 119 7.30 -11.21 7.17
N PHE A 120 8.22 -10.51 6.53
CA PHE A 120 9.00 -11.00 5.39
C PHE A 120 10.44 -11.19 5.83
N GLU A 121 10.96 -12.40 5.65
CA GLU A 121 12.37 -12.73 5.79
C GLU A 121 12.70 -13.94 4.90
N ASP A 122 13.95 -14.01 4.45
CA ASP A 122 14.46 -15.11 3.62
C ASP A 122 13.63 -15.37 2.34
N GLY A 123 13.14 -14.28 1.73
CA GLY A 123 12.44 -14.33 0.44
C GLY A 123 10.97 -14.79 0.53
N THR A 124 10.41 -14.90 1.74
CA THR A 124 9.01 -15.31 1.91
C THR A 124 8.31 -14.54 3.01
N TRP A 125 6.99 -14.39 2.86
CA TRP A 125 6.13 -13.90 3.93
C TRP A 125 5.83 -15.00 4.92
N HIS A 126 5.54 -14.60 6.14
CA HIS A 126 5.12 -15.45 7.24
C HIS A 126 4.02 -14.74 8.02
N ARG A 127 3.20 -15.50 8.73
CA ARG A 127 2.23 -14.98 9.70
C ARG A 127 2.02 -15.99 10.82
N ALA A 128 1.43 -15.54 11.93
CA ALA A 128 0.96 -16.42 12.97
C ALA A 128 -0.07 -17.44 12.42
N PRO A 129 -0.12 -18.67 12.97
CA PRO A 129 -1.15 -19.63 12.60
C PRO A 129 -2.52 -19.09 13.01
N TYR A 130 -3.51 -19.25 12.13
CA TYR A 130 -4.90 -18.90 12.41
C TYR A 130 -5.72 -20.17 12.65
N PRO A 131 -6.76 -20.10 13.49
CA PRO A 131 -7.74 -21.18 13.62
C PRO A 131 -8.42 -21.49 12.28
N ASP A 132 -8.77 -22.76 12.07
CA ASP A 132 -9.36 -23.23 10.81
C ASP A 132 -10.74 -22.60 10.50
N ASP A 133 -11.44 -22.09 11.52
CA ASP A 133 -12.76 -21.46 11.41
C ASP A 133 -12.73 -19.93 11.32
N LEU A 134 -11.54 -19.30 11.38
CA LEU A 134 -11.40 -17.88 11.10
C LEU A 134 -11.73 -17.62 9.62
N ARG A 135 -12.69 -16.75 9.33
CA ARG A 135 -13.17 -16.56 7.95
C ARG A 135 -12.43 -15.48 7.17
N ASP A 136 -11.98 -14.42 7.85
CA ASP A 136 -11.31 -13.29 7.22
C ASP A 136 -10.35 -12.64 8.22
N ASP A 137 -9.16 -12.25 7.75
CA ASP A 137 -8.15 -11.51 8.51
C ASP A 137 -8.03 -10.05 8.06
N GLY A 138 -8.87 -9.63 7.10
CA GLY A 138 -8.91 -8.26 6.58
C GLY A 138 -7.86 -7.96 5.51
N LEU A 139 -6.94 -8.89 5.20
CA LEU A 139 -5.83 -8.64 4.28
C LEU A 139 -6.32 -8.28 2.86
N ASP A 140 -7.31 -9.02 2.35
CA ASP A 140 -7.83 -8.82 0.98
C ASP A 140 -8.47 -7.44 0.81
N CYS A 141 -9.27 -6.99 1.79
CA CYS A 141 -9.90 -5.67 1.74
C CYS A 141 -8.85 -4.55 1.88
N GLY A 142 -7.90 -4.70 2.81
CA GLY A 142 -6.91 -3.68 3.11
C GLY A 142 -5.86 -3.46 2.02
N ILE A 143 -5.23 -4.53 1.53
CA ILE A 143 -4.06 -4.49 0.62
C ILE A 143 -4.16 -5.49 -0.54
N GLY A 144 -5.27 -6.22 -0.67
CA GLY A 144 -5.47 -7.14 -1.80
C GLY A 144 -5.39 -6.45 -3.16
N HIS A 145 -5.61 -5.14 -3.23
CA HIS A 145 -5.43 -4.33 -4.42
C HIS A 145 -3.94 -4.15 -4.82
N LEU A 146 -2.99 -4.34 -3.91
CA LEU A 146 -1.54 -4.29 -4.18
C LEU A 146 -0.92 -5.67 -4.46
N ALA A 147 -1.69 -6.75 -4.30
CA ALA A 147 -1.22 -8.13 -4.42
C ALA A 147 -0.70 -8.49 -5.83
N SER A 148 -1.25 -7.85 -6.86
CA SER A 148 -0.81 -8.03 -8.25
C SER A 148 -0.86 -6.70 -9.00
N ARG A 149 -0.07 -6.58 -10.09
CA ARG A 149 -0.01 -5.36 -10.89
C ARG A 149 -1.37 -4.98 -11.45
N ASP A 150 -2.11 -5.94 -12.03
CA ASP A 150 -3.43 -5.69 -12.62
C ASP A 150 -4.38 -5.07 -11.59
N ARG A 151 -4.36 -5.56 -10.34
CA ARG A 151 -5.17 -5.00 -9.26
C ARG A 151 -4.71 -3.62 -8.79
N ALA A 152 -3.41 -3.35 -8.86
CA ALA A 152 -2.88 -2.03 -8.52
C ALA A 152 -3.25 -1.00 -9.61
N VAL A 153 -3.31 -1.44 -10.88
CA VAL A 153 -3.84 -0.67 -12.01
C VAL A 153 -5.34 -0.43 -11.86
N GLU A 154 -6.12 -1.45 -11.50
CA GLU A 154 -7.55 -1.28 -11.17
C GLU A 154 -7.74 -0.25 -10.05
N ALA A 155 -6.91 -0.30 -9.00
CA ALA A 155 -7.01 0.59 -7.86
C ALA A 155 -6.70 2.05 -8.21
N ILE A 156 -5.63 2.30 -8.96
CA ILE A 156 -5.29 3.66 -9.39
C ILE A 156 -6.37 4.19 -10.36
N CYS A 157 -6.89 3.37 -11.27
CA CYS A 157 -7.98 3.77 -12.16
C CYS A 157 -9.23 4.15 -11.37
N ALA A 158 -9.61 3.35 -10.37
CA ALA A 158 -10.74 3.64 -9.49
C ALA A 158 -10.54 4.93 -8.68
N LEU A 159 -9.33 5.17 -8.14
CA LEU A 159 -9.00 6.39 -7.38
C LEU A 159 -9.15 7.65 -8.23
N PHE A 160 -8.81 7.57 -9.52
CA PHE A 160 -8.94 8.67 -10.46
C PHE A 160 -10.31 8.75 -11.14
N GLU A 161 -11.23 7.83 -10.83
CA GLU A 161 -12.55 7.67 -11.46
C GLU A 161 -12.46 7.50 -12.99
N PHE A 162 -11.41 6.81 -13.46
CA PHE A 162 -11.26 6.46 -14.86
C PHE A 162 -12.19 5.31 -15.23
N ASP A 163 -13.01 5.52 -16.27
CA ASP A 163 -13.87 4.49 -16.87
C ASP A 163 -13.16 3.76 -18.02
N ASP A 164 -13.72 2.63 -18.47
CA ASP A 164 -13.18 1.79 -19.55
C ASP A 164 -13.03 2.56 -20.89
N ASP A 165 -13.80 3.64 -21.06
CA ASP A 165 -13.75 4.51 -22.24
C ASP A 165 -12.54 5.48 -22.24
N CYS A 166 -11.79 5.59 -21.12
CA CYS A 166 -10.63 6.46 -21.01
C CYS A 166 -9.40 5.90 -21.74
N GLU A 167 -9.26 6.22 -23.02
CA GLU A 167 -8.19 5.72 -23.88
C GLU A 167 -6.78 6.07 -23.33
N GLY A 168 -5.94 5.04 -23.21
CA GLY A 168 -4.53 5.14 -22.78
C GLY A 168 -4.31 5.06 -21.26
N VAL A 169 -5.37 5.08 -20.44
CA VAL A 169 -5.23 5.09 -18.97
C VAL A 169 -4.56 3.84 -18.42
N VAL A 170 -5.02 2.67 -18.86
CA VAL A 170 -4.51 1.37 -18.39
C VAL A 170 -3.03 1.25 -18.76
N GLU A 171 -2.66 1.59 -20.00
CA GLU A 171 -1.28 1.55 -20.47
C GLU A 171 -0.37 2.50 -19.66
N ALA A 172 -0.84 3.71 -19.37
CA ALA A 172 -0.09 4.68 -18.58
C ALA A 172 0.17 4.15 -17.16
N CYS A 173 -0.85 3.58 -16.51
CA CYS A 173 -0.76 3.01 -15.17
C CYS A 173 0.13 1.76 -15.15
N GLU A 174 -0.05 0.84 -16.10
CA GLU A 174 0.79 -0.36 -16.25
C GLU A 174 2.26 0.00 -16.42
N ARG A 175 2.56 0.98 -17.28
CA ARG A 175 3.93 1.44 -17.51
C ARG A 175 4.53 2.01 -16.23
N PHE A 176 3.77 2.80 -15.47
CA PHE A 176 4.23 3.39 -14.23
C PHE A 176 4.54 2.31 -13.16
N PHE A 177 3.62 1.37 -12.93
CA PHE A 177 3.87 0.25 -12.01
C PHE A 177 5.04 -0.64 -12.47
N ALA A 178 5.18 -0.86 -13.78
CA ALA A 178 6.30 -1.63 -14.31
C ALA A 178 7.65 -0.92 -14.04
N HIS A 179 7.71 0.41 -14.09
CA HIS A 179 8.90 1.15 -13.68
C HIS A 179 9.16 1.05 -12.18
N ALA A 180 8.11 1.15 -11.35
CA ALA A 180 8.19 1.03 -9.91
C ALA A 180 8.74 -0.33 -9.48
N GLU A 181 8.16 -1.43 -9.97
CA GLU A 181 8.59 -2.79 -9.64
C GLU A 181 10.04 -3.10 -10.08
N ARG A 182 10.55 -2.43 -11.12
CA ARG A 182 11.95 -2.56 -11.56
C ARG A 182 12.92 -1.63 -10.82
N GLY A 183 12.43 -0.75 -9.94
CA GLY A 183 13.26 0.29 -9.30
C GLY A 183 13.79 1.34 -10.31
N THR A 184 13.07 1.55 -11.41
CA THR A 184 13.48 2.45 -12.51
C THR A 184 12.69 3.75 -12.56
N VAL A 185 11.99 4.11 -11.48
CA VAL A 185 11.24 5.37 -11.41
C VAL A 185 12.22 6.53 -11.29
N THR A 186 12.19 7.39 -12.29
CA THR A 186 12.92 8.67 -12.34
C THR A 186 11.93 9.82 -12.31
N GLY A 187 12.41 11.06 -12.09
CA GLY A 187 11.54 12.24 -12.21
C GLY A 187 10.91 12.39 -13.60
N GLU A 188 11.56 11.88 -14.65
CA GLU A 188 10.98 11.83 -16.00
C GLU A 188 9.81 10.83 -16.09
N VAL A 189 9.94 9.66 -15.47
CA VAL A 189 8.86 8.67 -15.40
C VAL A 189 7.66 9.23 -14.63
N VAL A 190 7.89 9.88 -13.50
CA VAL A 190 6.82 10.52 -12.70
C VAL A 190 6.14 11.63 -13.50
N ARG A 191 6.92 12.50 -14.15
CA ARG A 191 6.38 13.58 -14.99
C ARG A 191 5.55 13.05 -16.16
N ALA A 192 6.07 12.04 -16.88
CA ALA A 192 5.35 11.43 -18.00
C ALA A 192 4.04 10.76 -17.57
N PHE A 193 4.00 10.16 -16.37
CA PHE A 193 2.76 9.63 -15.80
C PHE A 193 1.78 10.75 -15.46
N ALA A 194 2.24 11.81 -14.77
CA ALA A 194 1.42 12.95 -14.38
C ALA A 194 0.83 13.71 -15.58
N ASP A 195 1.63 13.94 -16.63
CA ASP A 195 1.19 14.60 -17.86
C ASP A 195 0.10 13.80 -18.58
N GLU A 196 0.23 12.47 -18.60
CA GLU A 196 -0.74 11.58 -19.24
C GLU A 196 -2.06 11.51 -18.46
N VAL A 197 -1.98 11.40 -17.12
CA VAL A 197 -3.16 11.51 -16.23
C VAL A 197 -3.87 12.85 -16.43
N PHE A 198 -3.13 13.96 -16.52
CA PHE A 198 -3.70 15.29 -16.76
C PHE A 198 -4.38 15.38 -18.14
N ARG A 199 -3.73 14.87 -19.18
CA ARG A 199 -4.27 14.81 -20.55
C ARG A 199 -5.60 14.06 -20.58
N ILE A 200 -5.66 12.88 -19.98
CA ILE A 200 -6.87 12.03 -19.95
C ILE A 200 -7.98 12.74 -19.18
N ARG A 201 -7.71 13.22 -17.97
CA ARG A 201 -8.71 13.97 -17.17
C ARG A 201 -9.30 15.15 -17.92
N THR A 202 -8.46 15.89 -18.65
CA THR A 202 -8.90 17.03 -19.47
C THR A 202 -9.74 16.57 -20.66
N ALA A 203 -9.33 15.53 -21.38
CA ALA A 203 -10.02 15.03 -22.57
C ALA A 203 -11.41 14.46 -22.25
N TYR A 204 -11.56 13.82 -21.10
CA TYR A 204 -12.81 13.18 -20.66
C TYR A 204 -13.62 14.05 -19.69
N GLU A 205 -13.25 15.32 -19.51
CA GLU A 205 -13.92 16.27 -18.62
C GLU A 205 -14.16 15.70 -17.21
N LEU A 206 -13.18 14.95 -16.69
CA LEU A 206 -13.24 14.38 -15.35
C LEU A 206 -13.04 15.50 -14.33
N LEU A 207 -14.15 16.12 -13.94
CA LEU A 207 -14.21 17.25 -12.99
C LEU A 207 -14.01 16.82 -11.52
N TRP A 208 -13.91 15.50 -11.28
CA TRP A 208 -13.74 14.87 -9.98
C TRP A 208 -12.84 13.63 -10.15
N PRO A 209 -12.01 13.22 -9.17
CA PRO A 209 -11.75 13.80 -7.86
C PRO A 209 -10.53 14.74 -7.81
N LYS A 210 -10.40 15.50 -6.69
CA LYS A 210 -9.25 16.34 -6.29
C LYS A 210 -7.95 15.53 -6.08
N VAL A 211 -7.66 14.50 -6.87
CA VAL A 211 -6.35 13.86 -6.79
C VAL A 211 -5.33 14.87 -7.31
N PRO A 212 -4.33 15.25 -6.51
CA PRO A 212 -3.35 16.25 -6.87
C PRO A 212 -2.43 15.63 -7.91
N ILE A 213 -2.33 16.29 -9.05
CA ILE A 213 -1.31 15.97 -10.04
C ILE A 213 -0.12 16.83 -9.67
N ALA A 214 1.04 16.25 -9.40
CA ALA A 214 2.25 16.97 -9.03
C ALA A 214 2.46 18.20 -9.92
N ARG A 215 2.47 19.40 -9.32
CA ARG A 215 2.44 20.68 -10.05
C ARG A 215 3.78 21.38 -10.08
N SER A 216 4.77 20.86 -9.35
CA SER A 216 6.08 21.50 -9.19
C SER A 216 7.25 20.51 -9.26
N GLU A 217 8.44 21.03 -9.60
CA GLU A 217 9.69 20.27 -9.52
C GLU A 217 9.97 19.77 -8.09
N THR A 218 9.45 20.48 -7.07
CA THR A 218 9.53 20.06 -5.66
C THR A 218 8.70 18.80 -5.41
N ASP A 219 7.48 18.73 -5.94
CA ASP A 219 6.61 17.55 -5.81
C ASP A 219 7.25 16.35 -6.53
N LEU A 220 7.75 16.55 -7.75
CA LEU A 220 8.43 15.50 -8.51
C LEU A 220 9.67 14.97 -7.78
N ALA A 221 10.43 15.83 -7.11
CA ALA A 221 11.58 15.43 -6.31
C ALA A 221 11.17 14.62 -5.07
N ALA A 222 10.12 15.05 -4.36
CA ALA A 222 9.57 14.35 -3.20
C ALA A 222 9.03 12.97 -3.59
N MET A 223 8.18 12.92 -4.61
CA MET A 223 7.66 11.68 -5.20
C MET A 223 8.76 10.71 -5.62
N THR A 224 9.81 11.20 -6.31
CA THR A 224 10.92 10.35 -6.75
C THR A 224 11.69 9.75 -5.57
N ALA A 225 11.70 10.40 -4.41
CA ALA A 225 12.31 9.85 -3.20
C ALA A 225 11.49 8.68 -2.61
N LEU A 226 10.15 8.74 -2.70
CA LEU A 226 9.25 7.71 -2.14
C LEU A 226 9.46 6.31 -2.74
N VAL A 227 9.82 6.24 -4.02
CA VAL A 227 9.90 5.00 -4.80
C VAL A 227 11.27 4.32 -4.73
N ARG A 228 12.23 4.89 -4.01
CA ARG A 228 13.57 4.31 -3.87
C ARG A 228 13.59 3.21 -2.81
N TRP A 229 13.40 1.97 -3.25
CA TRP A 229 13.93 0.80 -2.57
C TRP A 229 15.46 0.83 -2.72
N ARG A 230 16.20 1.07 -1.65
CA ARG A 230 17.66 0.97 -1.62
C ARG A 230 18.05 0.00 -0.53
#